data_AF-A0A968TNF2-F1
#
_entry.id   AF-A0A968TNF2-F1
#
_cell.length_a   1.000
_cell.length_b   1.000
_cell.length_c   1.000
_cell.angle_alpha   90.00
_cell.angle_beta   90.00
_cell.angle_gamma   90.00
#
_symmetry.space_group_name_H-M   'P 1'
#
loop_
_entity.id
_entity.type
_entity.pdbx_description
1 polymer ?
#
loop_
_entity_poly.entity_id
_entity_poly.type
_entity_poly.pdbx_seq_one_letter_code
_entity_poly.pdbx_strand_id
1 'polypeptide(L)'
;MRPLSEPGEAINRGASHIIYRQKIDVKKPLAEHVGIHIMRLHESVAIDQFVLFSNVAMATNPHPDCVAWFNRAKIKTGTKDCELSCATLMVDMGTFMCPDQCEDLCNTKPEESLLAKLVFYPGLTPAEENLVAKNPKDALTVYKQKNAAEKLTSRNFPDQNLNDESDAFRHFLWAALLTKELGKARAKEFLDAHETDPDQPDIERQMDTHNNSRGQAAAESLIKEKRWNQKNVEAKGLEELRSKQLQVLKPGLPIPKDPR
;
A
#
# COMPACT_ATOMS: atom_id res chain seq x y z
N MET A 1 -71.94 44.21 -24.72
CA MET A 1 -72.92 43.33 -24.03
C MET A 1 -72.19 42.49 -22.99
N ARG A 2 -72.82 42.18 -21.85
CA ARG A 2 -72.54 40.98 -21.01
C ARG A 2 -73.50 39.85 -21.50
N PRO A 3 -73.39 38.55 -21.13
CA PRO A 3 -72.76 37.89 -19.95
C PRO A 3 -71.34 37.34 -20.25
N LEU A 4 -70.49 36.84 -19.34
CA LEU A 4 -70.57 36.11 -18.04
C LEU A 4 -70.85 34.59 -18.14
N SER A 5 -69.82 33.77 -17.85
CA SER A 5 -69.94 32.56 -16.99
C SER A 5 -68.56 32.02 -16.60
N GLU A 6 -68.16 32.22 -15.35
CA GLU A 6 -67.20 31.37 -14.61
C GLU A 6 -68.01 30.23 -13.91
N PRO A 7 -67.52 29.52 -12.87
CA PRO A 7 -66.15 29.10 -12.54
C PRO A 7 -66.03 27.57 -12.37
N GLY A 8 -64.86 27.09 -11.95
CA GLY A 8 -64.63 25.69 -11.54
C GLY A 8 -63.81 25.58 -10.25
N GLU A 9 -64.24 26.24 -9.16
CA GLU A 9 -63.58 26.18 -7.85
C GLU A 9 -64.48 25.51 -6.81
N ALA A 10 -63.94 24.55 -6.05
CA ALA A 10 -64.64 23.88 -4.95
C ALA A 10 -63.66 23.45 -3.84
N ILE A 11 -63.49 24.31 -2.82
CA ILE A 11 -62.63 24.07 -1.66
C ILE A 11 -63.44 23.48 -0.50
N ASN A 12 -63.01 22.34 0.06
CA ASN A 12 -63.33 21.91 1.43
C ASN A 12 -62.09 21.19 2.00
N ARG A 13 -61.44 21.63 3.08
CA ARG A 13 -61.90 21.83 4.48
C ARG A 13 -62.35 20.52 5.13
N GLY A 14 -61.70 20.14 6.25
CA GLY A 14 -62.03 18.91 6.99
C GLY A 14 -61.04 18.52 8.08
N ALA A 15 -60.71 19.44 9.00
CA ALA A 15 -59.87 19.16 10.16
C ALA A 15 -60.71 19.07 11.44
N SER A 16 -60.63 17.97 12.20
CA SER A 16 -60.98 17.96 13.65
C SER A 16 -60.41 16.78 14.44
N HIS A 17 -59.91 17.14 15.61
CA HIS A 17 -59.62 16.44 16.87
C HIS A 17 -60.08 14.97 17.11
N ILE A 18 -59.19 14.23 17.78
CA ILE A 18 -59.33 13.53 19.09
C ILE A 18 -57.89 13.07 19.43
N ILE A 19 -57.07 13.81 20.19
CA ILE A 19 -57.02 13.92 21.67
C ILE A 19 -57.35 12.60 22.39
N TYR A 20 -56.31 11.91 22.88
CA TYR A 20 -56.36 11.31 24.22
C TYR A 20 -55.09 11.66 24.99
N ARG A 21 -55.20 11.78 26.31
CA ARG A 21 -54.22 12.46 27.18
C ARG A 21 -54.05 11.70 28.48
N GLN A 22 -52.81 11.55 28.95
CA GLN A 22 -52.43 11.14 30.33
C GLN A 22 -52.84 9.68 30.70
N LYS A 23 -52.13 8.98 31.59
CA LYS A 23 -51.59 9.45 32.89
C LYS A 23 -50.13 9.10 33.16
N ILE A 24 -49.52 10.00 33.93
CA ILE A 24 -48.36 9.76 34.78
C ILE A 24 -48.91 9.28 36.14
N ASP A 25 -48.22 8.38 36.83
CA ASP A 25 -48.27 8.33 38.30
C ASP A 25 -46.86 8.08 38.86
N VAL A 26 -46.58 8.61 40.05
CA VAL A 26 -45.26 8.66 40.70
C VAL A 26 -45.44 8.62 42.22
N LYS A 27 -44.88 7.60 42.90
CA LYS A 27 -44.73 7.57 44.36
C LYS A 27 -43.59 6.66 44.87
N LYS A 28 -42.79 7.22 45.80
CA LYS A 28 -41.95 6.59 46.85
C LYS A 28 -42.72 6.75 48.21
N PRO A 29 -42.15 6.56 49.44
CA PRO A 29 -40.99 5.78 49.97
C PRO A 29 -41.50 4.53 50.77
N LEU A 30 -40.90 3.85 51.77
CA LEU A 30 -39.68 3.90 52.64
C LEU A 30 -38.88 2.57 52.49
N ALA A 31 -37.68 2.28 53.04
CA ALA A 31 -36.83 2.66 54.20
C ALA A 31 -36.91 1.72 55.45
N GLU A 32 -35.83 1.71 56.25
CA GLU A 32 -35.52 0.82 57.41
C GLU A 32 -35.21 -0.66 57.08
N HIS A 33 -34.04 -1.22 57.43
CA HIS A 33 -33.65 -1.51 58.84
C HIS A 33 -32.16 -1.26 59.17
N VAL A 34 -31.87 -1.25 60.48
CA VAL A 34 -30.55 -1.00 61.10
C VAL A 34 -29.82 -2.30 61.44
N GLY A 35 -28.49 -2.34 61.32
CA GLY A 35 -27.66 -3.47 61.77
C GLY A 35 -26.16 -3.16 61.82
N ILE A 36 -25.65 -2.74 62.98
CA ILE A 36 -24.21 -2.54 63.23
C ILE A 36 -23.58 -3.87 63.67
N HIS A 37 -22.49 -4.30 63.02
CA HIS A 37 -21.50 -5.19 63.66
C HIS A 37 -20.07 -4.89 63.16
N ILE A 38 -19.09 -5.31 63.97
CA ILE A 38 -17.70 -4.81 64.00
C ILE A 38 -16.70 -5.98 63.85
N MET A 39 -15.48 -5.70 63.38
CA MET A 39 -14.33 -6.61 63.17
C MET A 39 -14.54 -7.67 62.07
N ARG A 40 -13.62 -7.81 61.11
CA ARG A 40 -12.20 -8.11 61.33
C ARG A 40 -11.23 -7.44 60.34
N LEU A 41 -10.01 -7.25 60.80
CA LEU A 41 -8.82 -7.08 59.96
C LEU A 41 -8.49 -8.40 59.25
N HIS A 42 -8.11 -8.34 57.97
CA HIS A 42 -7.12 -9.24 57.38
C HIS A 42 -6.49 -8.56 56.17
N GLU A 43 -5.16 -8.60 56.08
CA GLU A 43 -4.39 -8.04 54.98
C GLU A 43 -4.31 -9.04 53.83
N SER A 44 -4.52 -8.57 52.58
CA SER A 44 -3.97 -9.14 51.33
C SER A 44 -4.46 -8.34 50.13
N VAL A 45 -3.72 -7.31 49.71
CA VAL A 45 -3.90 -6.70 48.39
C VAL A 45 -2.66 -7.02 47.57
N ALA A 46 -2.74 -8.08 46.78
CA ALA A 46 -1.81 -8.30 45.69
C ALA A 46 -2.15 -7.27 44.59
N ILE A 47 -1.26 -6.32 44.34
CA ILE A 47 -1.40 -5.39 43.22
C ILE A 47 -0.82 -6.09 41.99
N ASP A 48 -1.71 -6.44 41.06
CA ASP A 48 -1.36 -7.18 39.85
C ASP A 48 -0.55 -6.34 38.85
N GLN A 49 0.10 -7.05 37.94
CA GLN A 49 1.30 -6.59 37.23
C GLN A 49 1.15 -5.34 36.34
N PHE A 50 2.15 -4.45 36.42
CA PHE A 50 2.33 -3.34 35.48
C PHE A 50 2.87 -3.88 34.13
N VAL A 51 2.04 -3.93 33.09
CA VAL A 51 2.46 -4.40 31.75
C VAL A 51 3.01 -3.25 30.93
N LEU A 52 4.34 -3.17 30.83
CA LEU A 52 5.05 -2.24 29.93
C LEU A 52 5.14 -2.82 28.50
N PHE A 53 4.32 -2.30 27.59
CA PHE A 53 4.42 -2.60 26.16
C PHE A 53 5.55 -1.79 25.50
N SER A 54 6.78 -2.30 25.61
CA SER A 54 7.93 -1.81 24.85
C SER A 54 7.85 -2.29 23.39
N ASN A 55 7.49 -1.40 22.46
CA ASN A 55 7.52 -1.67 21.03
C ASN A 55 8.97 -1.72 20.51
N VAL A 56 9.62 -2.87 20.65
CA VAL A 56 10.88 -3.16 19.96
C VAL A 56 10.59 -3.32 18.46
N ALA A 57 11.42 -2.72 17.60
CA ALA A 57 11.27 -2.82 16.16
C ALA A 57 11.37 -4.29 15.72
N MET A 58 10.42 -4.75 14.89
CA MET A 58 10.48 -6.09 14.32
C MET A 58 11.62 -6.14 13.30
N ALA A 59 12.68 -6.89 13.63
CA ALA A 59 13.63 -7.33 12.64
C ALA A 59 12.88 -8.14 11.58
N THR A 60 12.88 -7.67 10.34
CA THR A 60 12.36 -8.42 9.20
C THR A 60 13.32 -9.56 8.90
N ASN A 61 13.07 -10.71 9.54
CA ASN A 61 13.87 -11.92 9.31
C ASN A 61 13.92 -12.25 7.81
N PRO A 62 15.07 -12.68 7.27
CA PRO A 62 15.21 -12.97 5.85
C PRO A 62 14.21 -14.03 5.38
N HIS A 63 13.77 -13.91 4.12
CA HIS A 63 12.67 -14.70 3.57
C HIS A 63 12.97 -16.21 3.65
N PRO A 64 12.02 -17.07 4.04
CA PRO A 64 12.28 -18.50 4.28
C PRO A 64 12.97 -19.22 3.11
N ASP A 65 12.59 -18.89 1.87
CA ASP A 65 13.17 -19.49 0.67
C ASP A 65 14.61 -19.01 0.41
N CYS A 66 14.94 -17.78 0.79
CA CYS A 66 16.30 -17.23 0.74
C CYS A 66 17.19 -17.82 1.83
N VAL A 67 16.66 -18.00 3.04
CA VAL A 67 17.31 -18.78 4.09
C VAL A 67 17.58 -20.21 3.61
N ALA A 68 16.62 -20.83 2.92
CA ALA A 68 16.78 -22.19 2.38
C ALA A 68 17.80 -22.26 1.22
N TRP A 69 17.82 -21.27 0.31
CA TRP A 69 18.79 -21.13 -0.77
C TRP A 69 20.22 -20.99 -0.24
N PHE A 70 20.46 -20.05 0.67
CA PHE A 70 21.76 -19.80 1.29
C PHE A 70 22.29 -21.03 2.06
N ASN A 71 21.43 -21.70 2.84
CA ASN A 71 21.82 -22.90 3.58
C ASN A 71 22.19 -24.09 2.68
N ARG A 72 21.59 -24.23 1.48
CA ARG A 72 21.96 -25.30 0.52
C ARG A 72 23.40 -25.15 0.01
N ALA A 73 23.91 -23.92 -0.07
CA ALA A 73 25.29 -23.62 -0.48
C ALA A 73 26.35 -23.82 0.62
N LYS A 74 25.94 -23.95 1.90
CA LYS A 74 26.81 -24.27 3.05
C LYS A 74 27.95 -23.26 3.32
N ILE A 75 27.68 -21.98 3.07
CA ILE A 75 28.59 -20.87 3.34
C ILE A 75 28.68 -20.61 4.85
N LYS A 76 29.82 -20.10 5.34
CA LYS A 76 30.08 -19.86 6.77
C LYS A 76 29.83 -18.40 7.16
N THR A 77 28.76 -18.16 7.91
CA THR A 77 28.38 -16.85 8.48
C THR A 77 29.46 -16.26 9.39
N GLY A 78 29.50 -14.92 9.51
CA GLY A 78 30.49 -14.20 10.32
C GLY A 78 31.94 -14.28 9.81
N THR A 79 32.18 -14.86 8.62
CA THR A 79 33.50 -14.86 7.96
C THR A 79 33.56 -13.74 6.91
N LYS A 80 34.76 -13.16 6.70
CA LYS A 80 34.96 -12.04 5.76
C LYS A 80 34.51 -12.34 4.33
N ASP A 81 34.59 -13.61 3.94
CA ASP A 81 34.31 -14.08 2.59
C ASP A 81 32.86 -14.60 2.45
N CYS A 82 32.06 -14.56 3.53
CA CYS A 82 30.69 -15.07 3.56
C CYS A 82 29.79 -14.37 2.54
N GLU A 83 29.73 -13.05 2.62
CA GLU A 83 28.81 -12.22 1.85
C GLU A 83 29.16 -12.25 0.36
N LEU A 84 30.46 -12.19 0.04
CA LEU A 84 30.98 -12.36 -1.32
C LEU A 84 30.67 -13.76 -1.87
N SER A 85 30.83 -14.82 -1.07
CA SER A 85 30.45 -16.18 -1.47
C SER A 85 28.94 -16.34 -1.65
N CYS A 86 28.14 -15.58 -0.89
CA CYS A 86 26.68 -15.63 -0.89
C CYS A 86 26.10 -14.92 -2.12
N ALA A 87 26.54 -13.69 -2.39
CA ALA A 87 26.10 -12.89 -3.52
C ALA A 87 26.55 -13.46 -4.88
N THR A 88 27.56 -14.33 -4.89
CA THR A 88 28.05 -15.02 -6.10
C THR A 88 27.46 -16.42 -6.31
N LEU A 89 26.49 -16.84 -5.48
CA LEU A 89 25.70 -18.03 -5.74
C LEU A 89 24.77 -17.83 -6.94
N MET A 90 24.59 -18.89 -7.72
CA MET A 90 23.59 -18.91 -8.78
C MET A 90 22.17 -18.87 -8.18
N VAL A 91 21.32 -18.05 -8.79
CA VAL A 91 19.90 -17.87 -8.44
C VAL A 91 18.99 -18.45 -9.52
N ASP A 92 17.74 -18.69 -9.15
CA ASP A 92 16.62 -18.98 -10.04
C ASP A 92 15.49 -17.95 -9.87
N MET A 93 14.44 -18.06 -10.67
CA MET A 93 13.31 -17.10 -10.67
C MET A 93 12.57 -17.01 -9.32
N GLY A 94 12.70 -18.00 -8.43
CA GLY A 94 12.14 -17.97 -7.07
C GLY A 94 13.11 -17.48 -6.01
N THR A 95 14.40 -17.32 -6.35
CA THR A 95 15.49 -16.96 -5.43
C THR A 95 16.31 -15.75 -5.90
N PHE A 96 15.89 -15.07 -6.97
CA PHE A 96 16.57 -13.92 -7.57
C PHE A 96 16.82 -12.76 -6.59
N MET A 97 15.90 -12.51 -5.66
CA MET A 97 16.00 -11.46 -4.62
C MET A 97 16.66 -11.95 -3.30
N CYS A 98 17.34 -13.10 -3.32
CA CYS A 98 18.01 -13.68 -2.16
C CYS A 98 19.48 -13.27 -1.95
N PRO A 99 20.28 -12.98 -3.00
CA PRO A 99 21.56 -12.26 -2.87
C PRO A 99 21.42 -10.96 -2.07
N ASP A 100 20.31 -10.25 -2.26
CA ASP A 100 20.00 -8.97 -1.61
C ASP A 100 19.79 -9.07 -0.09
N GLN A 101 19.69 -10.30 0.42
CA GLN A 101 19.58 -10.61 1.83
C GLN A 101 20.89 -11.22 2.39
N CYS A 102 21.96 -11.31 1.59
CA CYS A 102 23.25 -11.87 2.01
C CYS A 102 23.91 -11.11 3.15
N GLU A 103 23.79 -9.77 3.22
CA GLU A 103 24.30 -8.97 4.34
C GLU A 103 23.61 -9.41 5.65
N ASP A 104 22.27 -9.55 5.64
CA ASP A 104 21.45 -10.01 6.77
C ASP A 104 21.57 -11.51 7.10
N LEU A 105 21.93 -12.33 6.11
CA LEU A 105 22.17 -13.77 6.26
C LEU A 105 23.59 -14.07 6.77
N CYS A 106 24.57 -13.21 6.47
CA CYS A 106 25.96 -13.35 6.93
C CYS A 106 26.26 -12.59 8.23
N ASN A 107 25.59 -11.46 8.50
CA ASN A 107 25.85 -10.56 9.64
C ASN A 107 24.68 -10.51 10.63
N THR A 108 24.95 -10.59 11.93
CA THR A 108 23.90 -10.83 12.95
C THR A 108 24.08 -10.04 14.27
N LYS A 109 24.08 -8.70 14.30
CA LYS A 109 23.95 -7.67 13.26
C LYS A 109 24.65 -6.37 13.74
N PRO A 110 25.25 -5.58 12.85
CA PRO A 110 25.35 -4.13 12.98
C PRO A 110 24.30 -3.41 12.09
N GLU A 111 24.08 -2.11 12.31
CA GLU A 111 23.09 -1.32 11.53
C GLU A 111 23.57 -0.96 10.11
N GLU A 112 22.67 -1.07 9.14
CA GLU A 112 22.96 -0.96 7.70
C GLU A 112 23.09 0.50 7.20
N SER A 113 23.98 0.71 6.23
CA SER A 113 24.09 2.00 5.54
C SER A 113 23.01 2.18 4.46
N LEU A 114 22.41 3.38 4.43
CA LEU A 114 21.42 3.78 3.42
C LEU A 114 21.94 3.72 1.97
N LEU A 115 23.26 3.73 1.77
CA LEU A 115 23.91 3.56 0.46
C LEU A 115 24.06 2.08 0.06
N ALA A 116 24.18 1.14 1.00
CA ALA A 116 24.25 -0.29 0.67
C ALA A 116 22.95 -0.75 0.00
N LYS A 117 21.81 -0.38 0.61
CA LYS A 117 20.43 -0.58 0.10
C LYS A 117 20.11 0.16 -1.23
N LEU A 118 21.10 0.78 -1.87
CA LEU A 118 20.99 1.50 -3.15
C LEU A 118 21.98 1.02 -4.21
N VAL A 119 23.11 0.46 -3.79
CA VAL A 119 24.08 -0.21 -4.67
C VAL A 119 23.67 -1.66 -4.91
N PHE A 120 22.92 -2.27 -3.96
CA PHE A 120 22.42 -3.64 -4.06
C PHE A 120 20.98 -3.70 -4.59
N TYR A 121 20.82 -3.48 -5.89
CA TYR A 121 19.61 -3.85 -6.64
C TYR A 121 20.05 -4.72 -7.83
N PRO A 122 19.72 -6.03 -7.86
CA PRO A 122 20.13 -6.91 -8.94
C PRO A 122 19.30 -6.60 -10.20
N GLY A 123 19.97 -6.55 -11.35
CA GLY A 123 19.30 -6.28 -12.62
C GLY A 123 18.92 -4.81 -12.87
N LEU A 124 19.69 -3.85 -12.34
CA LEU A 124 19.66 -2.48 -12.89
C LEU A 124 20.11 -2.51 -14.36
N THR A 125 19.45 -1.72 -15.22
CA THR A 125 19.97 -1.50 -16.57
C THR A 125 21.24 -0.64 -16.53
N PRO A 126 22.12 -0.70 -17.56
CA PRO A 126 23.26 0.21 -17.67
C PRO A 126 22.87 1.71 -17.73
N ALA A 127 21.62 2.02 -18.07
CA ALA A 127 21.06 3.37 -18.01
C ALA A 127 20.69 3.75 -16.57
N GLU A 128 20.09 2.84 -15.80
CA GLU A 128 19.77 3.05 -14.39
C GLU A 128 21.03 3.22 -13.53
N GLU A 129 22.04 2.35 -13.67
CA GLU A 129 23.35 2.51 -12.99
C GLU A 129 23.89 3.95 -13.16
N ASN A 130 23.83 4.43 -14.41
CA ASN A 130 24.27 5.75 -14.81
C ASN A 130 23.44 6.90 -14.23
N LEU A 131 22.18 6.67 -13.87
CA LEU A 131 21.31 7.65 -13.20
C LEU A 131 21.44 7.59 -11.68
N VAL A 132 21.58 6.40 -11.10
CA VAL A 132 21.80 6.17 -9.66
C VAL A 132 23.10 6.84 -9.22
N ALA A 133 24.20 6.61 -9.95
CA ALA A 133 25.50 7.22 -9.65
C ALA A 133 25.49 8.76 -9.71
N LYS A 134 24.63 9.36 -10.57
CA LYS A 134 24.49 10.81 -10.73
C LYS A 134 23.48 11.43 -9.75
N ASN A 135 22.45 10.68 -9.33
CA ASN A 135 21.32 11.19 -8.56
C ASN A 135 20.95 10.27 -7.37
N PRO A 136 21.87 9.96 -6.43
CA PRO A 136 21.65 8.93 -5.40
C PRO A 136 20.48 9.23 -4.43
N LYS A 137 20.12 10.51 -4.24
CA LYS A 137 18.93 10.91 -3.45
C LYS A 137 17.62 10.62 -4.20
N ASP A 138 17.62 10.76 -5.51
CA ASP A 138 16.45 10.49 -6.34
C ASP A 138 16.29 8.99 -6.49
N ALA A 139 17.38 8.25 -6.68
CA ALA A 139 17.40 6.78 -6.64
C ALA A 139 16.81 6.22 -5.34
N LEU A 140 17.12 6.81 -4.17
CA LEU A 140 16.48 6.43 -2.90
C LEU A 140 14.96 6.59 -2.94
N THR A 141 14.50 7.67 -3.56
CA THR A 141 13.08 7.95 -3.75
C THR A 141 12.47 6.95 -4.73
N VAL A 142 13.18 6.61 -5.82
CA VAL A 142 12.76 5.64 -6.83
C VAL A 142 12.54 4.26 -6.22
N TYR A 143 13.53 3.74 -5.49
CA TYR A 143 13.46 2.48 -4.76
C TYR A 143 12.30 2.45 -3.75
N LYS A 144 12.12 3.53 -2.97
CA LYS A 144 11.01 3.65 -2.03
C LYS A 144 9.64 3.63 -2.71
N GLN A 145 9.49 4.29 -3.87
CA GLN A 145 8.23 4.28 -4.62
C GLN A 145 8.01 2.96 -5.37
N LYS A 146 9.07 2.24 -5.77
CA LYS A 146 8.99 0.90 -6.36
C LYS A 146 8.39 -0.09 -5.36
N ASN A 147 8.99 -0.18 -4.18
CA ASN A 147 8.50 -1.04 -3.09
C ASN A 147 7.09 -0.61 -2.60
N ALA A 148 6.76 0.69 -2.69
CA ALA A 148 5.40 1.16 -2.43
C ALA A 148 4.42 0.67 -3.50
N ALA A 149 4.72 0.84 -4.80
CA ALA A 149 3.88 0.39 -5.90
C ALA A 149 3.62 -1.12 -5.87
N GLU A 150 4.65 -1.92 -5.57
CA GLU A 150 4.49 -3.37 -5.32
C GLU A 150 3.52 -3.63 -4.17
N LYS A 151 3.74 -3.01 -3.00
CA LYS A 151 2.85 -3.19 -1.84
C LYS A 151 1.41 -2.75 -2.11
N LEU A 152 1.20 -1.66 -2.84
CA LEU A 152 -0.13 -1.21 -3.27
C LEU A 152 -0.76 -2.24 -4.25
N THR A 153 0.02 -2.76 -5.18
CA THR A 153 -0.43 -3.79 -6.14
C THR A 153 -0.87 -5.06 -5.40
N SER A 154 -0.02 -5.61 -4.53
CA SER A 154 -0.31 -6.83 -3.76
C SER A 154 -1.54 -6.74 -2.84
N ARG A 155 -1.95 -5.53 -2.39
CA ARG A 155 -3.23 -5.39 -1.67
C ARG A 155 -4.43 -5.53 -2.60
N ASN A 156 -4.34 -4.97 -3.80
CA ASN A 156 -5.44 -4.92 -4.76
C ASN A 156 -5.57 -6.23 -5.57
N PHE A 157 -4.43 -6.81 -5.93
CA PHE A 157 -4.25 -8.04 -6.71
C PHE A 157 -3.43 -9.06 -5.89
N PRO A 158 -4.09 -10.02 -5.20
CA PRO A 158 -3.39 -11.06 -4.45
C PRO A 158 -2.58 -12.00 -5.35
N ASP A 159 -3.16 -12.34 -6.50
CA ASP A 159 -2.51 -13.06 -7.59
C ASP A 159 -1.86 -12.04 -8.55
N GLN A 160 -0.63 -12.31 -9.02
CA GLN A 160 0.14 -11.40 -9.88
C GLN A 160 1.05 -12.20 -10.83
N ASN A 161 1.14 -11.79 -12.10
CA ASN A 161 1.98 -12.41 -13.14
C ASN A 161 2.57 -11.34 -14.08
N LEU A 162 3.58 -11.73 -14.85
CA LEU A 162 4.19 -10.89 -15.89
C LEU A 162 3.21 -10.57 -17.04
N ASN A 163 2.98 -9.29 -17.31
CA ASN A 163 2.07 -8.69 -18.30
C ASN A 163 0.55 -8.86 -18.07
N ASP A 164 0.10 -9.14 -16.84
CA ASP A 164 -1.33 -9.17 -16.51
C ASP A 164 -1.85 -7.82 -15.97
N GLU A 165 -3.11 -7.76 -15.53
CA GLU A 165 -3.71 -6.53 -14.99
C GLU A 165 -2.98 -5.98 -13.75
N SER A 166 -2.32 -6.82 -12.96
CA SER A 166 -1.54 -6.39 -11.79
C SER A 166 -0.24 -5.71 -12.18
N ASP A 167 0.39 -6.18 -13.27
CA ASP A 167 1.64 -5.63 -13.79
C ASP A 167 1.43 -4.22 -14.36
N ALA A 168 0.42 -4.09 -15.22
CA ALA A 168 -0.01 -2.81 -15.76
C ALA A 168 -0.36 -1.80 -14.67
N PHE A 169 -1.00 -2.26 -13.58
CA PHE A 169 -1.30 -1.45 -12.40
C PHE A 169 -0.05 -1.05 -11.60
N ARG A 170 0.94 -1.95 -11.48
CA ARG A 170 2.22 -1.72 -10.81
C ARG A 170 3.04 -0.64 -11.54
N HIS A 171 3.20 -0.75 -12.85
CA HIS A 171 3.87 0.26 -13.69
C HIS A 171 3.16 1.63 -13.60
N PHE A 172 1.83 1.64 -13.75
CA PHE A 172 1.03 2.87 -13.57
C PHE A 172 1.23 3.50 -12.18
N LEU A 173 1.18 2.71 -11.10
CA LEU A 173 1.34 3.22 -9.75
C LEU A 173 2.75 3.74 -9.49
N TRP A 174 3.78 3.00 -9.92
CA TRP A 174 5.17 3.42 -9.74
C TRP A 174 5.43 4.74 -10.44
N ALA A 175 5.09 4.84 -11.73
CA ALA A 175 5.28 6.07 -12.50
C ALA A 175 4.50 7.27 -11.94
N ALA A 176 3.29 7.04 -11.40
CA ALA A 176 2.52 8.07 -10.72
C ALA A 176 3.17 8.53 -9.40
N LEU A 177 3.65 7.59 -8.57
CA LEU A 177 4.35 7.88 -7.31
C LEU A 177 5.68 8.61 -7.56
N LEU A 178 6.48 8.18 -8.55
CA LEU A 178 7.69 8.89 -8.97
C LEU A 178 7.39 10.31 -9.43
N THR A 179 6.36 10.49 -10.27
CA THR A 179 5.97 11.80 -10.81
C THR A 179 5.49 12.75 -9.69
N LYS A 180 4.90 12.22 -8.62
CA LYS A 180 4.53 12.99 -7.43
C LYS A 180 5.75 13.44 -6.61
N GLU A 181 6.77 12.61 -6.43
CA GLU A 181 7.91 12.93 -5.56
C GLU A 181 9.03 13.69 -6.28
N LEU A 182 9.32 13.36 -7.55
CA LEU A 182 10.44 13.88 -8.32
C LEU A 182 10.02 14.86 -9.44
N GLY A 183 8.71 14.93 -9.76
CA GLY A 183 8.21 15.63 -10.93
C GLY A 183 8.41 14.84 -12.23
N LYS A 184 7.59 15.15 -13.24
CA LYS A 184 7.45 14.33 -14.46
C LYS A 184 8.75 14.10 -15.23
N ALA A 185 9.61 15.12 -15.36
CA ALA A 185 10.86 15.01 -16.12
C ALA A 185 11.83 14.01 -15.47
N ARG A 186 12.17 14.21 -14.20
CA ARG A 186 13.05 13.31 -13.43
C ARG A 186 12.44 11.93 -13.22
N ALA A 187 11.13 11.83 -13.04
CA ALA A 187 10.44 10.54 -13.03
C ALA A 187 10.57 9.82 -14.39
N LYS A 188 10.43 10.52 -15.52
CA LYS A 188 10.59 9.95 -16.85
C LYS A 188 12.04 9.50 -17.12
N GLU A 189 13.04 10.24 -16.66
CA GLU A 189 14.45 9.83 -16.77
C GLU A 189 14.69 8.43 -16.16
N PHE A 190 14.16 8.15 -14.97
CA PHE A 190 14.28 6.83 -14.33
C PHE A 190 13.39 5.76 -14.98
N LEU A 191 12.15 6.08 -15.34
CA LEU A 191 11.24 5.13 -16.01
C LEU A 191 11.80 4.71 -17.38
N ASP A 192 12.22 5.66 -18.20
CA ASP A 192 12.81 5.38 -19.52
C ASP A 192 14.10 4.57 -19.40
N ALA A 193 14.85 4.70 -18.30
CA ALA A 193 16.04 3.89 -18.06
C ALA A 193 15.70 2.45 -17.62
N HIS A 194 14.63 2.26 -16.85
CA HIS A 194 14.15 0.92 -16.48
C HIS A 194 13.76 0.12 -17.73
N GLU A 195 13.02 0.75 -18.65
CA GLU A 195 12.60 0.17 -19.93
C GLU A 195 13.73 0.08 -20.98
N THR A 196 15.00 -0.11 -20.59
CA THR A 196 16.16 -0.30 -21.52
C THR A 196 16.87 -1.64 -21.39
N ASP A 197 16.26 -2.62 -20.72
CA ASP A 197 16.73 -4.00 -20.77
C ASP A 197 16.75 -4.52 -22.24
N PRO A 198 17.92 -4.95 -22.77
CA PRO A 198 18.03 -5.43 -24.14
C PRO A 198 17.36 -6.79 -24.38
N ASP A 199 17.12 -7.58 -23.32
CA ASP A 199 16.46 -8.89 -23.39
C ASP A 199 14.92 -8.78 -23.22
N GLN A 200 14.40 -7.64 -22.77
CA GLN A 200 12.96 -7.33 -22.71
C GLN A 200 12.35 -7.29 -24.13
N PRO A 201 11.33 -8.10 -24.45
CA PRO A 201 10.67 -8.07 -25.75
C PRO A 201 10.00 -6.74 -26.06
N ASP A 202 10.13 -6.25 -27.30
CA ASP A 202 9.58 -4.97 -27.79
C ASP A 202 8.10 -4.72 -27.45
N ILE A 203 7.29 -5.77 -27.37
CA ILE A 203 5.86 -5.67 -27.07
C ILE A 203 5.58 -5.46 -25.57
N GLU A 204 6.43 -6.03 -24.70
CA GLU A 204 6.36 -5.87 -23.24
C GLU A 204 6.81 -4.44 -22.90
N ARG A 205 7.99 -4.03 -23.41
CA ARG A 205 8.49 -2.65 -23.33
C ARG A 205 7.48 -1.58 -23.79
N GLN A 206 6.67 -1.86 -24.80
CA GLN A 206 5.60 -0.97 -25.27
C GLN A 206 4.41 -0.88 -24.31
N MET A 207 3.99 -2.00 -23.72
CA MET A 207 2.98 -2.03 -22.65
C MET A 207 3.45 -1.23 -21.44
N ASP A 208 4.69 -1.45 -21.00
CA ASP A 208 5.26 -0.88 -19.79
C ASP A 208 5.52 0.62 -19.94
N THR A 209 6.18 1.05 -21.02
CA THR A 209 6.33 2.47 -21.38
C THR A 209 4.99 3.19 -21.48
N HIS A 210 3.96 2.55 -22.04
CA HIS A 210 2.61 3.13 -22.10
C HIS A 210 2.02 3.27 -20.71
N ASN A 211 2.00 2.22 -19.90
CA ASN A 211 1.43 2.20 -18.54
C ASN A 211 2.15 3.19 -17.62
N ASN A 212 3.47 3.31 -17.73
CA ASN A 212 4.28 4.34 -17.09
C ASN A 212 3.77 5.74 -17.46
N SER A 213 3.60 6.02 -18.76
CA SER A 213 3.10 7.33 -19.24
C SER A 213 1.70 7.68 -18.72
N ARG A 214 0.82 6.69 -18.58
CA ARG A 214 -0.52 6.84 -17.97
C ARG A 214 -0.42 7.21 -16.50
N GLY A 215 0.48 6.56 -15.75
CA GLY A 215 0.78 6.90 -14.36
C GLY A 215 1.24 8.34 -14.18
N GLN A 216 2.18 8.80 -15.02
CA GLN A 216 2.64 10.20 -14.99
C GLN A 216 1.50 11.20 -15.22
N ALA A 217 0.64 10.95 -16.22
CA ALA A 217 -0.47 11.83 -16.55
C ALA A 217 -1.54 11.87 -15.44
N ALA A 218 -1.83 10.72 -14.81
CA ALA A 218 -2.74 10.65 -13.67
C ALA A 218 -2.22 11.44 -12.46
N ALA A 219 -0.92 11.37 -12.18
CA ALA A 219 -0.30 12.16 -11.12
C ALA A 219 -0.39 13.67 -11.40
N GLU A 220 -0.07 14.13 -12.61
CA GLU A 220 -0.22 15.56 -12.98
C GLU A 220 -1.65 16.07 -12.78
N SER A 221 -2.67 15.31 -13.21
CA SER A 221 -4.07 15.71 -13.03
C SER A 221 -4.46 15.77 -11.56
N LEU A 222 -4.20 14.70 -10.79
CA LEU A 222 -4.53 14.63 -9.37
C LEU A 222 -3.82 15.71 -8.53
N ILE A 223 -2.57 16.06 -8.86
CA ILE A 223 -1.82 17.15 -8.20
C ILE A 223 -2.41 18.52 -8.57
N LYS A 224 -2.67 18.76 -9.87
CA LYS A 224 -3.29 20.01 -10.38
C LYS A 224 -4.67 20.26 -9.79
N GLU A 225 -5.47 19.21 -9.65
CA GLU A 225 -6.81 19.23 -9.03
C GLU A 225 -6.76 19.34 -7.49
N LYS A 226 -5.58 19.26 -6.86
CA LYS A 226 -5.40 19.14 -5.40
C LYS A 226 -6.11 17.92 -4.78
N ARG A 227 -6.29 16.86 -5.57
CA ARG A 227 -6.95 15.60 -5.21
C ARG A 227 -5.97 14.45 -4.98
N TRP A 228 -4.66 14.69 -5.08
CA TRP A 228 -3.63 13.67 -4.84
C TRP A 228 -3.73 13.06 -3.43
N ASN A 229 -3.92 11.74 -3.39
CA ASN A 229 -3.67 10.86 -2.26
C ASN A 229 -3.60 9.40 -2.78
N GLN A 230 -3.09 8.49 -1.96
CA GLN A 230 -2.90 7.08 -2.31
C GLN A 230 -4.18 6.42 -2.88
N LYS A 231 -5.31 6.55 -2.18
CA LYS A 231 -6.58 5.95 -2.60
C LYS A 231 -7.09 6.52 -3.93
N ASN A 232 -6.88 7.81 -4.21
CA ASN A 232 -7.30 8.42 -5.47
C ASN A 232 -6.43 7.98 -6.66
N VAL A 233 -5.12 7.75 -6.47
CA VAL A 233 -4.27 7.21 -7.56
C VAL A 233 -4.51 5.71 -7.78
N GLU A 234 -4.70 4.92 -6.71
CA GLU A 234 -5.14 3.52 -6.82
C GLU A 234 -6.49 3.41 -7.54
N ALA A 235 -7.47 4.24 -7.16
CA ALA A 235 -8.78 4.24 -7.81
C ALA A 235 -8.69 4.62 -9.31
N LYS A 236 -7.76 5.51 -9.67
CA LYS A 236 -7.54 5.89 -11.07
C LYS A 236 -6.89 4.77 -11.89
N GLY A 237 -5.89 4.06 -11.35
CA GLY A 237 -5.30 2.90 -12.04
C GLY A 237 -6.33 1.79 -12.28
N LEU A 238 -7.18 1.51 -11.29
CA LEU A 238 -8.29 0.56 -11.43
C LEU A 238 -9.36 1.03 -12.44
N GLU A 239 -9.62 2.34 -12.53
CA GLU A 239 -10.48 2.93 -13.56
C GLU A 239 -9.89 2.76 -14.97
N GLU A 240 -8.58 2.98 -15.13
CA GLU A 240 -7.89 2.87 -16.41
C GLU A 240 -7.72 1.42 -16.90
N LEU A 241 -7.55 0.45 -16.00
CA LEU A 241 -7.68 -0.97 -16.34
C LEU A 241 -9.08 -1.30 -16.88
N ARG A 242 -10.14 -0.97 -16.12
CA ARG A 242 -11.53 -1.30 -16.51
C ARG A 242 -11.98 -0.62 -17.79
N SER A 243 -11.43 0.55 -18.10
CA SER A 243 -11.68 1.30 -19.34
C SER A 243 -10.71 0.98 -20.47
N LYS A 244 -9.79 0.01 -20.28
CA LYS A 244 -8.76 -0.40 -21.25
C LYS A 244 -7.87 0.75 -21.74
N GLN A 245 -7.60 1.71 -20.84
CA GLN A 245 -6.63 2.78 -21.03
C GLN A 245 -5.22 2.38 -20.60
N LEU A 246 -5.09 1.39 -19.70
CA LEU A 246 -3.84 0.65 -19.52
C LEU A 246 -3.75 -0.51 -20.53
N GLN A 247 -2.55 -0.86 -20.95
CA GLN A 247 -2.28 -2.02 -21.80
C GLN A 247 -1.99 -3.25 -20.93
N VAL A 248 -2.47 -4.42 -21.37
CA VAL A 248 -2.29 -5.72 -20.70
C VAL A 248 -2.16 -6.77 -21.81
N LEU A 249 -1.08 -7.57 -21.79
CA LEU A 249 -0.81 -8.57 -22.84
C LEU A 249 -1.33 -9.97 -22.48
N LYS A 250 -1.41 -10.30 -21.18
CA LYS A 250 -1.90 -11.58 -20.65
C LYS A 250 -3.12 -11.36 -19.73
N PRO A 251 -4.24 -10.81 -20.23
CA PRO A 251 -5.38 -10.45 -19.39
C PRO A 251 -6.07 -11.69 -18.80
N GLY A 252 -6.48 -11.61 -17.55
CA GLY A 252 -7.17 -12.70 -16.86
C GLY A 252 -7.55 -12.44 -15.39
N LEU A 253 -6.96 -11.43 -14.73
CA LEU A 253 -7.24 -11.14 -13.32
C LEU A 253 -8.54 -10.34 -13.12
N PRO A 254 -9.32 -10.63 -12.06
CA PRO A 254 -10.54 -9.88 -11.75
C PRO A 254 -10.22 -8.50 -11.16
N ILE A 255 -10.25 -7.46 -12.00
CA ILE A 255 -9.96 -6.06 -11.62
C ILE A 255 -10.90 -5.60 -10.47
N PRO A 256 -10.37 -5.17 -9.32
CA PRO A 256 -11.17 -4.60 -8.23
C PRO A 256 -12.01 -3.39 -8.66
N LYS A 257 -13.17 -3.17 -8.00
CA LYS A 257 -13.98 -1.96 -8.18
C LYS A 257 -13.38 -0.75 -7.47
N ASP A 258 -12.94 -0.96 -6.24
CA ASP A 258 -12.40 0.06 -5.34
C ASP A 258 -11.04 -0.39 -4.78
N PRO A 259 -10.15 0.54 -4.41
CA PRO A 259 -8.89 0.21 -3.75
C PRO A 259 -9.11 -0.54 -2.42
N ARG A 260 -8.28 -1.55 -2.18
CA ARG A 260 -8.26 -2.36 -0.96
C ARG A 260 -7.28 -1.83 0.08
#